data_AF-A0A565BSX6-F1
#
_entry.id   AF-A0A565BSX6-F1
#
_cell.length_a   1.000
_cell.length_b   1.000
_cell.length_c   1.000
_cell.angle_alpha   90.00
_cell.angle_beta   90.00
_cell.angle_gamma   90.00
#
_symmetry.space_group_name_H-M   'P 1'
#
loop_
_entity.id
_entity.type
_entity.pdbx_description
1 polymer ?
#
loop_
_entity_poly.entity_id
_entity_poly.type
_entity_poly.pdbx_seq_one_letter_code
_entity_poly.pdbx_strand_id
1 'polypeptide(L)'
;MLNPGATLPVVIDKMVSKFHGRLRQWWISLGQYRQMQIRQSPSVNALIGHIHNEFLGTWDHYTVQAREEYLNMRCSYKRKDLERHYERMSTRFYALNGVDDVSLKQAYLNSLPEPLGNETSRVLSLNNMALNQVSLGEIYQMSLAALKKLCNHQKFFK
;
A
#
# COMPACT_ATOMS: atom_id res chain seq x y z
N MET A 1 5.65 16.24 17.42
CA MET A 1 6.89 16.06 18.21
C MET A 1 6.49 15.68 19.63
N LEU A 2 7.02 14.58 20.17
CA LEU A 2 6.77 14.16 21.56
C LEU A 2 7.53 15.12 22.49
N ASN A 3 6.89 15.56 23.59
CA ASN A 3 7.53 16.44 24.56
C ASN A 3 8.74 15.71 25.18
N PRO A 4 9.90 16.38 25.33
CA PRO A 4 11.03 15.80 26.06
C PRO A 4 10.58 15.38 27.46
N GLY A 5 10.74 14.09 27.81
CA GLY A 5 10.37 13.54 29.12
C GLY A 5 8.99 12.87 29.21
N ALA A 6 8.23 12.74 28.13
CA ALA A 6 6.97 12.00 28.16
C ALA A 6 7.22 10.49 28.38
N THR A 7 6.61 9.91 29.41
CA THR A 7 6.65 8.46 29.66
C THR A 7 5.73 7.72 28.68
N LEU A 8 6.05 6.46 28.39
CA LEU A 8 5.24 5.63 27.48
C LEU A 8 3.74 5.59 27.85
N PRO A 9 3.33 5.44 29.13
CA PRO A 9 1.91 5.51 29.51
C PRO A 9 1.25 6.83 29.11
N VAL A 10 1.92 7.96 29.30
CA VAL A 10 1.39 9.28 28.92
C VAL A 10 1.19 9.38 27.40
N VAL A 11 2.10 8.79 26.61
CA VAL A 11 1.96 8.73 25.16
C VAL A 11 0.77 7.87 24.75
N ILE A 12 0.62 6.69 25.34
CA ILE A 12 -0.50 5.78 25.07
C ILE A 12 -1.84 6.43 25.44
N ASP A 13 -1.93 7.04 26.62
CA ASP A 13 -3.15 7.74 27.06
C ASP A 13 -3.51 8.90 26.14
N LYS A 14 -2.51 9.65 25.68
CA LYS A 14 -2.71 10.71 24.69
C LYS A 14 -3.23 10.15 23.36
N MET A 15 -2.71 9.02 22.89
CA MET A 15 -3.21 8.36 21.67
C MET A 15 -4.65 7.89 21.83
N VAL A 16 -4.96 7.19 22.91
CA VAL A 16 -6.32 6.71 23.24
C VAL A 16 -7.30 7.88 23.33
N SER A 17 -6.88 9.02 23.90
CA SER A 17 -7.73 10.23 23.99
C SER A 17 -8.16 10.78 22.63
N LYS A 18 -7.42 10.46 21.56
CA LYS A 18 -7.71 10.87 20.18
C LYS A 18 -8.57 9.86 19.42
N PHE A 19 -8.92 8.72 20.02
CA PHE A 19 -9.82 7.77 19.38
C PHE A 19 -11.20 8.41 19.16
N HIS A 20 -11.68 8.30 17.93
CA HIS A 20 -12.97 8.80 17.49
C HIS A 20 -13.71 7.76 16.61
N GLY A 21 -14.99 7.97 16.36
CA GLY A 21 -15.80 7.09 15.50
C GLY A 21 -15.77 5.62 15.93
N ARG A 22 -15.64 4.71 14.97
CA ARG A 22 -15.60 3.25 15.20
C ARG A 22 -14.48 2.81 16.15
N LEU A 23 -13.32 3.46 16.07
CA LEU A 23 -12.19 3.17 16.97
C LEU A 23 -12.53 3.51 18.43
N ARG A 24 -13.27 4.60 18.66
CA ARG A 24 -13.74 4.95 20.01
C ARG A 24 -14.82 4.01 20.52
N GLN A 25 -15.73 3.58 19.65
CA GLN A 25 -16.78 2.62 20.00
C GLN A 25 -16.18 1.28 20.43
N TRP A 26 -15.21 0.77 19.67
CA TRP A 26 -14.43 -0.40 20.05
C TRP A 26 -13.74 -0.19 21.41
N TRP A 27 -13.04 0.94 21.59
CA TRP A 27 -12.37 1.20 22.86
C TRP A 27 -13.31 1.14 24.06
N ILE A 28 -14.51 1.72 23.96
CA ILE A 28 -15.52 1.71 25.03
C ILE A 28 -16.05 0.28 25.29
N SER A 29 -16.25 -0.54 24.24
CA SER A 29 -16.79 -1.89 24.38
C SER A 29 -15.83 -2.88 25.06
N LEU A 30 -14.53 -2.58 25.12
CA LEU A 30 -13.52 -3.43 25.76
C LEU A 30 -13.74 -3.63 27.27
N GLY A 31 -14.41 -2.69 27.95
CA GLY A 31 -14.52 -2.66 29.40
C GLY A 31 -13.20 -2.33 30.11
N GLN A 32 -13.27 -2.09 31.42
CA GLN A 32 -12.14 -1.53 32.19
C GLN A 32 -10.90 -2.43 32.18
N TYR A 33 -11.08 -3.74 32.32
CA TYR A 33 -9.97 -4.69 32.39
C TYR A 33 -9.12 -4.71 31.11
N ARG A 34 -9.76 -4.86 29.93
CA ARG A 34 -9.04 -4.88 28.65
C ARG A 34 -8.48 -3.51 28.29
N GLN A 35 -9.18 -2.42 28.62
CA GLN A 35 -8.63 -1.07 28.46
C GLN A 35 -7.35 -0.89 29.28
N MET A 36 -7.31 -1.41 30.52
CA MET A 36 -6.11 -1.35 31.36
C MET A 36 -4.96 -2.15 30.75
N GLN A 37 -5.22 -3.37 30.26
CA GLN A 37 -4.20 -4.19 29.58
C GLN A 37 -3.61 -3.47 28.36
N ILE A 38 -4.44 -2.85 27.52
CA ILE A 38 -3.98 -2.11 26.34
C ILE A 38 -3.25 -0.81 26.74
N ARG A 39 -3.67 -0.12 27.80
CA ARG A 39 -2.93 1.05 28.32
C ARG A 39 -1.53 0.68 28.83
N GLN A 40 -1.37 -0.54 29.32
CA GLN A 40 -0.09 -1.10 29.79
C GLN A 40 0.73 -1.75 28.67
N SER A 41 0.38 -1.52 27.40
CA SER A 41 1.17 -2.03 26.27
C SER A 41 2.65 -1.64 26.40
N PRO A 42 3.59 -2.56 26.15
CA PRO A 42 5.03 -2.34 26.36
C PRO A 42 5.65 -1.37 25.35
N SER A 43 4.92 -1.00 24.30
CA SER A 43 5.32 0.02 23.33
C SER A 43 4.10 0.58 22.61
N VAL A 44 4.27 1.71 21.92
CA VAL A 44 3.28 2.26 20.98
C VAL A 44 2.98 1.25 19.86
N ASN A 45 3.98 0.49 19.42
CA ASN A 45 3.79 -0.53 18.39
C ASN A 45 2.87 -1.66 18.86
N ALA A 46 2.96 -2.06 20.14
CA ALA A 46 2.06 -3.04 20.71
C ALA A 46 0.60 -2.53 20.78
N LEU A 47 0.40 -1.26 21.16
CA LEU A 47 -0.92 -0.61 21.09
C LEU A 47 -1.48 -0.63 19.66
N ILE A 48 -0.68 -0.24 18.67
CA ILE A 48 -1.06 -0.26 17.26
C ILE A 48 -1.37 -1.70 16.82
N GLY A 49 -0.63 -2.70 17.30
CA GLY A 49 -0.90 -4.11 17.05
C GLY A 49 -2.28 -4.56 17.55
N HIS A 50 -2.72 -4.11 18.73
CA HIS A 50 -4.08 -4.39 19.21
C HIS A 50 -5.15 -3.78 18.30
N ILE A 51 -4.94 -2.53 17.85
CA ILE A 51 -5.85 -1.85 16.92
C ILE A 51 -5.87 -2.61 15.58
N HIS A 52 -4.70 -2.93 15.05
CA HIS A 52 -4.58 -3.66 13.79
C HIS A 52 -5.33 -4.99 13.86
N ASN A 53 -5.09 -5.78 14.90
CA ASN A 53 -5.71 -7.11 15.03
C ASN A 53 -7.23 -7.04 15.11
N GLU A 54 -7.80 -6.03 15.76
CA GLU A 54 -9.25 -5.84 15.81
C GLU A 54 -9.83 -5.54 14.43
N PHE A 55 -9.26 -4.57 13.72
CA PHE A 55 -9.89 -4.00 12.53
C PHE A 55 -9.48 -4.70 11.22
N LEU A 56 -8.31 -5.34 11.22
CA LEU A 56 -7.68 -5.94 10.04
C LEU A 56 -7.34 -7.41 10.24
N GLY A 57 -7.54 -7.97 11.44
CA GLY A 57 -7.13 -9.33 11.77
C GLY A 57 -5.62 -9.44 12.02
N THR A 58 -5.15 -10.67 12.23
CA THR A 58 -3.71 -10.93 12.39
C THR A 58 -2.96 -10.51 11.12
N TRP A 59 -1.73 -10.00 11.32
CA TRP A 59 -0.87 -9.54 10.23
C TRP A 59 -0.74 -10.55 9.10
N ASP A 60 -0.61 -11.84 9.42
CA ASP A 60 -0.48 -12.91 8.43
C ASP A 60 -1.74 -13.06 7.56
N HIS A 61 -2.93 -13.06 8.16
CA HIS A 61 -4.18 -13.17 7.39
C HIS A 61 -4.39 -11.96 6.47
N TYR A 62 -4.14 -10.75 6.98
CA TYR A 62 -4.26 -9.53 6.19
C TYR A 62 -3.28 -9.49 5.02
N THR A 63 -2.02 -9.87 5.26
CA THR A 63 -0.97 -9.81 4.22
C THR A 63 -1.11 -10.92 3.18
N VAL A 64 -1.52 -12.13 3.56
CA VAL A 64 -1.79 -13.22 2.59
C VAL A 64 -2.90 -12.81 1.63
N GLN A 65 -4.05 -12.37 2.16
CA GLN A 65 -5.16 -11.93 1.32
C GLN A 65 -4.76 -10.72 0.45
N ALA A 66 -4.08 -9.72 1.03
CA ALA A 66 -3.61 -8.55 0.28
C ALA A 66 -2.65 -8.95 -0.86
N ARG A 67 -1.81 -9.96 -0.66
CA ARG A 67 -0.88 -10.46 -1.68
C ARG A 67 -1.62 -11.18 -2.79
N GLU A 68 -2.56 -12.06 -2.47
CA GLU A 68 -3.40 -12.73 -3.47
C GLU A 68 -4.21 -11.73 -4.30
N GLU A 69 -4.86 -10.76 -3.64
CA GLU A 69 -5.58 -9.67 -4.31
C GLU A 69 -4.66 -8.91 -5.26
N TYR A 70 -3.46 -8.54 -4.79
CA TYR A 70 -2.48 -7.79 -5.56
C TYR A 70 -2.03 -8.53 -6.82
N LEU A 71 -1.69 -9.83 -6.70
CA LEU A 71 -1.24 -10.66 -7.82
C LEU A 71 -2.35 -10.90 -8.86
N ASN A 72 -3.61 -10.86 -8.43
CA ASN A 72 -4.77 -11.06 -9.30
C ASN A 72 -5.32 -9.76 -9.92
N MET A 73 -4.83 -8.58 -9.51
CA MET A 73 -5.28 -7.32 -10.10
C MET A 73 -4.90 -7.24 -11.58
N ARG A 74 -5.80 -6.68 -12.40
CA ARG A 74 -5.60 -6.45 -13.83
C ARG A 74 -6.06 -5.05 -14.20
N CYS A 75 -5.33 -4.42 -15.10
CA CYS A 75 -5.60 -3.09 -15.65
C CYS A 75 -6.19 -3.19 -17.06
N SER A 76 -6.88 -2.13 -17.49
CA SER A 76 -7.33 -1.96 -18.88
C SER A 76 -6.42 -0.96 -19.64
N TYR A 77 -6.64 -0.79 -20.94
CA TYR A 77 -5.91 0.18 -21.78
C TYR A 77 -6.37 1.63 -21.61
N LYS A 78 -7.43 1.91 -20.84
CA LYS A 78 -7.93 3.29 -20.69
C LYS A 78 -7.06 4.05 -19.69
N ARG A 79 -6.65 5.27 -20.04
CA ARG A 79 -5.84 6.13 -19.14
C ARG A 79 -6.46 6.30 -17.75
N LYS A 80 -7.78 6.52 -17.67
CA LYS A 80 -8.52 6.63 -16.40
C LYS A 80 -8.48 5.35 -15.57
N ASP A 81 -8.43 4.20 -16.25
CA ASP A 81 -8.36 2.90 -15.58
C ASP A 81 -6.94 2.65 -15.07
N LEU A 82 -5.90 3.11 -15.78
CA LEU A 82 -4.50 3.02 -15.34
C LEU A 82 -4.22 3.82 -14.07
N GLU A 83 -4.76 5.02 -13.95
CA GLU A 83 -4.65 5.83 -12.71
C GLU A 83 -5.35 5.16 -11.53
N ARG A 84 -6.62 4.76 -11.70
CA ARG A 84 -7.37 4.03 -10.67
C ARG A 84 -6.69 2.72 -10.28
N HIS A 85 -6.11 2.03 -11.26
CA HIS A 85 -5.39 0.78 -11.05
C HIS A 85 -4.11 1.01 -10.25
N TYR A 86 -3.35 2.05 -10.58
CA TYR A 86 -2.18 2.45 -9.80
C TYR A 86 -2.53 2.82 -8.35
N GLU A 87 -3.61 3.57 -8.11
CA GLU A 87 -4.05 3.90 -6.75
C GLU A 87 -4.37 2.63 -5.94
N ARG A 88 -5.10 1.69 -6.54
CA ARG A 88 -5.47 0.42 -5.91
C ARG A 88 -4.26 -0.46 -5.61
N MET A 89 -3.37 -0.64 -6.60
CA MET A 89 -2.17 -1.46 -6.41
C MET A 89 -1.18 -0.79 -5.46
N SER A 90 -0.94 0.51 -5.55
CA SER A 90 0.02 1.19 -4.66
C SER A 90 -0.37 1.08 -3.19
N THR A 91 -1.66 1.22 -2.88
CA THR A 91 -2.19 0.99 -1.52
C THR A 91 -1.80 -0.39 -0.97
N ARG A 92 -1.98 -1.44 -1.79
CA ARG A 92 -1.65 -2.82 -1.42
C ARG A 92 -0.13 -3.07 -1.41
N PHE A 93 0.60 -2.49 -2.35
CA PHE A 93 2.06 -2.59 -2.44
C PHE A 93 2.73 -2.11 -1.14
N TYR A 94 2.31 -0.96 -0.61
CA TYR A 94 2.87 -0.44 0.65
C TYR A 94 2.39 -1.24 1.87
N ALA A 95 1.16 -1.76 1.85
CA ALA A 95 0.67 -2.67 2.89
C ALA A 95 1.46 -3.99 2.95
N LEU A 96 2.04 -4.42 1.82
CA LEU A 96 2.88 -5.61 1.69
C LEU A 96 4.38 -5.33 1.86
N ASN A 97 4.75 -4.13 2.31
CA ASN A 97 6.15 -3.70 2.43
C ASN A 97 6.94 -3.82 1.11
N GLY A 98 6.32 -3.50 -0.02
CA GLY A 98 6.84 -3.82 -1.35
C GLY A 98 8.03 -2.99 -1.84
N VAL A 99 8.51 -2.00 -1.08
CA VAL A 99 9.58 -1.08 -1.50
C VAL A 99 10.81 -1.82 -2.02
N ASP A 100 11.23 -2.87 -1.30
CA ASP A 100 12.37 -3.72 -1.65
C ASP A 100 11.95 -5.05 -2.32
N ASP A 101 10.65 -5.31 -2.45
CA ASP A 101 10.13 -6.54 -3.08
C ASP A 101 10.01 -6.36 -4.60
N VAL A 102 11.05 -6.79 -5.31
CA VAL A 102 11.10 -6.79 -6.78
C VAL A 102 9.96 -7.60 -7.39
N SER A 103 9.50 -8.67 -6.74
CA SER A 103 8.41 -9.50 -7.24
C SER A 103 7.09 -8.72 -7.29
N LEU A 104 6.85 -7.82 -6.33
CA LEU A 104 5.65 -6.97 -6.33
C LEU A 104 5.72 -5.86 -7.37
N LYS A 105 6.92 -5.36 -7.69
CA LYS A 105 7.13 -4.43 -8.81
C LYS A 105 6.90 -5.12 -10.16
N GLN A 106 7.40 -6.35 -10.31
CA GLN A 106 7.15 -7.17 -11.50
C GLN A 106 5.66 -7.53 -11.63
N ALA A 107 4.99 -7.86 -10.53
CA ALA A 107 3.56 -8.14 -10.54
C ALA A 107 2.72 -6.92 -10.95
N TYR A 108 3.14 -5.70 -10.58
CA TYR A 108 2.51 -4.48 -11.11
C TYR A 108 2.67 -4.39 -12.63
N LEU A 109 3.86 -4.60 -13.18
CA LEU A 109 4.05 -4.61 -14.65
C LEU A 109 3.16 -5.67 -15.32
N ASN A 110 3.11 -6.88 -14.76
CA ASN A 110 2.31 -7.99 -15.29
C ASN A 110 0.80 -7.75 -15.16
N SER A 111 0.37 -6.83 -14.31
CA SER A 111 -1.04 -6.45 -14.18
C SER A 111 -1.51 -5.54 -15.32
N LEU A 112 -0.58 -4.89 -16.04
CA LEU A 112 -0.86 -4.05 -17.20
C LEU A 112 -1.22 -4.93 -18.40
N PRO A 113 -2.03 -4.44 -19.36
CA PRO A 113 -2.21 -5.13 -20.62
C PRO A 113 -0.87 -5.35 -21.33
N GLU A 114 -0.67 -6.52 -21.93
CA GLU A 114 0.64 -6.99 -22.41
C GLU A 114 1.41 -5.98 -23.29
N PRO A 115 0.84 -5.35 -24.35
CA PRO A 115 1.52 -4.31 -25.13
C PRO A 115 1.98 -3.12 -24.28
N LEU A 116 1.18 -2.71 -23.30
CA LEU A 116 1.52 -1.61 -22.39
C LEU A 116 2.62 -2.03 -21.41
N GLY A 117 2.50 -3.22 -20.82
CA GLY A 117 3.53 -3.79 -19.95
C GLY A 117 4.87 -3.92 -20.66
N ASN A 118 4.87 -4.47 -21.88
CA ASN A 118 6.06 -4.65 -22.71
C ASN A 118 6.71 -3.31 -23.07
N GLU A 119 5.92 -2.31 -23.51
CA GLU A 119 6.48 -0.99 -23.82
C GLU A 119 6.97 -0.27 -22.56
N THR A 120 6.30 -0.44 -21.41
CA THR A 120 6.77 0.10 -20.12
C THR A 120 8.14 -0.49 -19.75
N SER A 121 8.29 -1.81 -19.82
CA SER A 121 9.55 -2.51 -19.58
C SER A 121 10.65 -2.04 -20.54
N ARG A 122 10.32 -1.86 -21.82
CA ARG A 122 11.25 -1.33 -22.83
C ARG A 122 11.73 0.07 -22.47
N VAL A 123 10.83 0.96 -22.03
CA VAL A 123 11.18 2.32 -21.60
C VAL A 123 12.06 2.31 -20.36
N LEU A 124 11.77 1.45 -19.38
CA LEU A 124 12.62 1.27 -18.20
C LEU A 124 14.04 0.84 -18.60
N SER A 125 14.17 -0.18 -19.46
CA SER A 125 15.48 -0.64 -19.94
C SER A 125 16.25 0.44 -20.70
N LEU A 126 15.58 1.23 -21.54
CA LEU A 126 16.21 2.33 -22.28
C LEU A 126 16.75 3.43 -21.36
N ASN A 127 16.13 3.62 -20.19
CA ASN A 127 16.59 4.57 -19.17
C ASN A 127 17.62 3.98 -18.21
N ASN A 128 18.15 2.77 -18.48
CA ASN A 128 19.04 2.02 -17.58
C ASN A 128 18.47 1.80 -16.18
N MET A 129 17.14 1.71 -16.07
CA MET A 129 16.43 1.54 -14.81
C MET A 129 16.18 0.05 -14.55
N ALA A 130 16.81 -0.48 -13.51
CA ALA A 130 16.54 -1.83 -13.02
C ALA A 130 15.34 -1.84 -12.05
N LEU A 131 14.50 -2.89 -12.11
CA LEU A 131 13.29 -2.98 -11.28
C LEU A 131 13.56 -2.91 -9.77
N ASN A 132 14.71 -3.42 -9.32
CA ASN A 132 15.10 -3.32 -7.91
C ASN A 132 15.41 -1.88 -7.46
N GLN A 133 15.80 -0.99 -8.38
CA GLN A 133 16.22 0.38 -8.10
C GLN A 133 15.13 1.43 -8.32
N VAL A 134 14.05 1.10 -9.05
CA VAL A 134 12.93 2.02 -9.28
C VAL A 134 11.84 1.88 -8.23
N SER A 135 11.20 3.00 -7.94
CA SER A 135 9.97 3.07 -7.17
C SER A 135 8.77 2.61 -8.01
N LEU A 136 7.69 2.19 -7.35
CA LEU A 136 6.43 1.87 -8.03
C LEU A 136 5.87 3.10 -8.79
N GLY A 137 6.07 4.31 -8.26
CA GLY A 137 5.65 5.55 -8.89
C GLY A 137 6.39 5.82 -10.21
N GLU A 138 7.68 5.53 -10.29
CA GLU A 138 8.45 5.63 -11.54
C GLU A 138 7.95 4.65 -12.59
N ILE A 139 7.68 3.39 -12.20
CA ILE A 139 7.08 2.39 -13.12
C ILE A 139 5.75 2.92 -13.67
N TYR A 140 4.90 3.49 -12.83
CA TYR A 140 3.64 4.10 -13.26
C TYR A 140 3.83 5.27 -14.24
N GLN A 141 4.78 6.18 -13.98
CA GLN A 141 5.08 7.28 -14.91
C GLN A 141 5.56 6.76 -16.27
N MET A 142 6.38 5.70 -16.28
CA MET A 142 6.80 5.03 -17.51
C MET A 142 5.61 4.37 -18.22
N SER A 143 4.66 3.79 -17.49
CA SER A 143 3.42 3.27 -18.08
C SER A 143 2.58 4.37 -18.73
N LEU A 144 2.50 5.57 -18.13
CA LEU A 144 1.80 6.70 -18.75
C LEU A 144 2.48 7.16 -20.05
N ALA A 145 3.81 7.19 -20.08
CA ALA A 145 4.58 7.53 -21.28
C ALA A 145 4.40 6.48 -22.39
N ALA A 146 4.49 5.20 -22.03
CA ALA A 146 4.24 4.07 -22.91
C ALA A 146 2.82 4.10 -23.51
N LEU A 147 1.81 4.36 -22.68
CA LEU A 147 0.42 4.47 -23.13
C LEU A 147 0.26 5.61 -24.15
N LYS A 148 0.84 6.79 -23.88
CA LYS A 148 0.80 7.93 -24.81
C LYS A 148 1.41 7.56 -26.17
N LYS A 149 2.55 6.86 -26.17
CA LYS A 149 3.21 6.42 -27.40
C LYS A 149 2.36 5.41 -28.18
N LEU A 150 1.81 4.40 -27.51
CA LEU A 150 0.96 3.39 -28.15
C LEU A 150 -0.32 3.99 -28.73
N CYS A 151 -0.97 4.92 -28.00
CA CYS A 151 -2.14 5.65 -28.51
C CYS A 151 -1.79 6.51 -29.73
N ASN A 152 -0.61 7.14 -29.75
CA ASN A 152 -0.17 7.89 -30.92
C ASN A 152 0.03 6.96 -32.12
N HIS A 153 0.72 5.82 -31.95
CA HIS A 153 0.88 4.84 -33.03
C HIS A 153 -0.47 4.37 -33.58
N GLN A 154 -1.45 4.03 -32.74
CA GLN A 154 -2.79 3.65 -33.21
C GLN A 154 -3.50 4.73 -34.03
N LYS A 155 -3.23 6.02 -33.79
CA LYS A 155 -3.78 7.11 -34.61
C LYS A 155 -3.11 7.23 -35.98
N PHE A 156 -1.86 6.77 -36.11
CA PHE A 156 -1.12 6.79 -37.38
C PHE A 156 -1.37 5.56 -38.26
N PHE A 157 -1.89 4.46 -37.69
CA PHE A 157 -2.22 3.22 -38.40
C PHE A 157 -3.74 3.01 -38.62
N LYS A 158 -4.53 4.08 -38.47
CA LYS A 158 -5.95 4.14 -38.91
C LYS A 158 -6.07 5.14 -40.05
#